data_AF-A0A945G2M5-F1
#
_entry.id   AF-A0A945G2M5-F1
#
_cell.length_a   1.000
_cell.length_b   1.000
_cell.length_c   1.000
_cell.angle_alpha   90.00
_cell.angle_beta   90.00
_cell.angle_gamma   90.00
#
_symmetry.space_group_name_H-M   'P 1'
#
loop_
_entity.id
_entity.type
_entity.pdbx_description
1 polymer ?
#
loop_
_entity_poly.entity_id
_entity_poly.type
_entity_poly.pdbx_seq_one_letter_code
_entity_poly.pdbx_strand_id
1 'polypeptide(L)' 'MRRGAQPTFRGKSVAIVDDVVTTGATANALARTLLNSGAKHVDIWSIARTGWHNAS' A
#
# COMPACT_ATOMS: atom_id res chain seq x y z
N MET A 1 -22.54 -0.80 -19.40
CA MET A 1 -21.64 -1.08 -18.26
C MET A 1 -21.23 0.27 -17.64
N ARG A 2 -21.81 0.67 -16.49
CA ARG A 2 -21.43 1.94 -15.84
C ARG A 2 -20.05 1.73 -15.21
N ARG A 3 -18.99 2.36 -15.74
CA ARG A 3 -17.77 2.54 -14.93
C ARG A 3 -18.21 3.39 -13.75
N GLY A 4 -18.26 2.80 -12.55
CA GLY A 4 -18.31 3.60 -11.33
C GLY A 4 -17.19 4.63 -11.37
N ALA A 5 -17.44 5.85 -10.91
CA ALA A 5 -16.39 6.85 -10.79
C ALA A 5 -15.24 6.24 -9.99
N GLN A 6 -14.07 6.11 -10.62
CA GLN A 6 -12.90 5.58 -9.92
C GLN A 6 -12.57 6.55 -8.78
N PRO A 7 -12.47 6.08 -7.53
CA PRO A 7 -12.14 6.96 -6.42
C PRO A 7 -10.79 7.63 -6.70
N THR A 8 -10.76 8.95 -6.59
CA THR A 8 -9.50 9.70 -6.65
C THR A 8 -8.76 9.55 -5.33
N PHE A 9 -7.46 9.28 -5.41
CA PHE A 9 -6.55 9.23 -4.27
C PHE A 9 -5.94 10.60 -3.95
N ARG A 10 -6.20 11.63 -4.77
CA ARG A 10 -5.57 12.94 -4.64
C ARG A 10 -5.78 13.55 -3.25
N GLY A 11 -4.68 13.80 -2.54
CA GLY A 11 -4.69 14.43 -1.22
C GLY A 11 -5.13 13.51 -0.07
N LYS A 12 -5.43 12.24 -0.34
CA LYS A 12 -5.91 11.30 0.68
C LYS A 12 -4.76 10.61 1.43
N SER A 13 -5.00 10.31 2.70
CA SER A 13 -4.21 9.32 3.45
C SER A 13 -4.82 7.94 3.24
N VAL A 14 -4.02 6.95 2.85
CA VAL A 14 -4.49 5.59 2.53
C VAL A 14 -3.75 4.57 3.38
N ALA A 15 -4.48 3.65 4.01
CA ALA A 15 -3.88 2.49 4.67
C ALA A 15 -4.02 1.25 3.77
N ILE A 16 -2.91 0.57 3.50
CA ILE A 16 -2.90 -0.79 2.96
C ILE A 16 -2.95 -1.73 4.17
N VAL A 17 -3.97 -2.58 4.23
CA VAL A 17 -4.15 -3.54 5.32
C VAL A 17 -3.94 -4.94 4.76
N ASP A 18 -3.05 -5.69 5.40
CA ASP A 18 -2.74 -7.08 5.06
C ASP A 18 -2.63 -7.91 6.36
N ASP A 19 -2.76 -9.23 6.29
CA ASP A 19 -2.60 -10.08 7.47
C ASP A 19 -1.11 -10.24 7.85
N VAL A 20 -0.27 -10.59 6.86
CA VAL A 20 1.14 -10.90 7.01
C VAL A 20 1.95 -10.25 5.90
N VAL A 21 2.89 -9.38 6.27
CA VAL A 21 3.87 -8.82 5.33
C VAL A 21 5.17 -9.59 5.43
N THR A 22 5.64 -10.15 4.31
CA THR A 22 6.96 -10.79 4.25
C THR A 22 8.04 -9.74 3.92
N THR A 23 8.62 -9.76 2.72
CA THR A 23 9.64 -8.78 2.27
C THR A 23 9.10 -7.36 2.11
N GLY A 24 7.77 -7.19 2.11
CA GLY A 24 7.11 -5.92 1.83
C GLY A 24 7.11 -5.52 0.35
N ALA A 25 7.61 -6.35 -0.57
CA ALA A 25 7.68 -6.02 -1.99
C ALA A 25 6.30 -5.64 -2.57
N THR A 26 5.27 -6.46 -2.29
CA THR A 26 3.89 -6.22 -2.73
C THR A 26 3.32 -4.92 -2.14
N ALA A 27 3.42 -4.76 -0.83
CA ALA A 27 2.90 -3.58 -0.14
C ALA A 27 3.61 -2.28 -0.60
N ASN A 28 4.92 -2.33 -0.85
CA ASN A 28 5.70 -1.22 -1.38
C ASN A 28 5.30 -0.87 -2.82
N ALA A 29 5.05 -1.86 -3.68
CA ALA A 29 4.58 -1.64 -5.05
C ALA A 29 3.19 -0.98 -5.06
N LEU A 30 2.28 -1.44 -4.19
CA LEU A 30 0.97 -0.80 -3.99
C LEU A 30 1.11 0.63 -3.47
N ALA A 31 1.94 0.85 -2.45
CA ALA A 31 2.15 2.18 -1.88
C ALA A 31 2.68 3.17 -2.93
N ARG A 32 3.65 2.76 -3.75
CA ARG A 32 4.15 3.56 -4.88
C ARG A 32 3.05 3.87 -5.89
N THR A 33 2.21 2.89 -6.20
CA THR A 33 1.07 3.08 -7.13
C THR A 33 0.08 4.11 -6.58
N LEU A 34 -0.25 4.03 -5.28
CA LEU A 34 -1.16 4.97 -4.61
C LEU A 34 -0.58 6.38 -4.53
N LEU A 35 0.69 6.52 -4.17
CA LEU A 35 1.40 7.81 -4.16
C LEU A 35 1.45 8.43 -5.56
N ASN A 36 1.79 7.64 -6.59
CA ASN A 36 1.79 8.10 -7.98
C ASN A 36 0.38 8.51 -8.47
N SER A 37 -0.67 7.95 -7.89
CA SER A 37 -2.06 8.34 -8.14
C SER A 37 -2.52 9.58 -7.35
N GLY A 38 -1.63 10.19 -6.57
CA GLY A 38 -1.85 11.46 -5.86
C GLY A 38 -2.18 11.33 -4.37
N ALA A 39 -2.06 10.13 -3.78
CA ALA A 39 -2.17 10.00 -2.33
C ALA A 39 -1.18 10.92 -1.62
N LYS A 40 -1.63 11.58 -0.55
CA LYS A 40 -0.78 12.44 0.28
C LYS A 40 0.16 11.60 1.15
N HIS A 41 -0.35 10.47 1.64
CA HIS A 41 0.34 9.61 2.59
C HIS A 41 -0.17 8.17 2.44
N VAL A 42 0.72 7.19 2.60
CA VAL A 42 0.35 5.77 2.56
C VAL A 42 1.00 5.03 3.73
N ASP A 43 0.18 4.37 4.54
CA ASP A 43 0.62 3.48 5.62
C ASP A 43 0.42 2.01 5.23
N ILE A 44 1.28 1.13 5.73
CA ILE A 44 1.15 -0.33 5.58
C ILE A 44 0.94 -0.92 6.96
N TRP A 45 -0.22 -1.52 7.19
CA TRP A 45 -0.58 -2.16 8.44
C TRP A 45 -0.71 -3.67 8.23
N SER A 46 -0.04 -4.43 9.08
CA SER A 46 -0.22 -5.88 9.14
C SER A 46 -0.15 -6.40 10.55
N ILE A 47 -0.77 -7.57 10.77
CA ILE A 47 -0.77 -8.24 12.07
C ILE A 47 0.59 -8.87 12.32
N ALA A 48 1.22 -9.42 11.28
CA ALA A 48 2.57 -9.97 11.36
C ALA A 48 3.50 -9.39 10.28
N ARG A 49 4.79 -9.34 10.58
CA ARG A 49 5.86 -9.13 9.61
C ARG A 49 6.91 -10.22 9.74
N THR A 50 7.31 -10.82 8.63
CA THR A 50 8.32 -11.89 8.59
C THR A 50 9.52 -11.48 7.72
N GLY A 51 10.64 -12.19 7.80
CA GLY A 51 11.81 -11.91 6.94
C GLY A 51 12.65 -10.71 7.36
N TRP A 52 12.77 -10.41 8.65
CA TRP A 52 13.65 -9.34 9.17
C TRP A 52 15.16 -9.59 8.93
N HIS A 53 15.54 -10.75 8.37
CA HIS A 53 16.92 -11.23 8.27
C HIS A 53 17.55 -11.10 6.86
N ASN A 54 17.05 -10.17 6.03
CA ASN A 54 17.53 -9.99 4.64
C ASN A 54 18.49 -8.80 4.50
N ALA A 55 19.10 -8.34 5.60
CA ALA A 55 20.21 -7.41 5.55
C ALA A 55 21.48 -8.19 5.16
N SER A 56 21.73 -8.28 3.86
CA SER A 56 23.05 -8.55 3.28
C SER A 56 23.51 -7.30 2.54
#